data_AF-A0A7X9BIY5-F1
#
_entry.id   AF-A0A7X9BIY5-F1
#
_cell.length_a   1.000
_cell.length_b   1.000
_cell.length_c   1.000
_cell.angle_alpha   90.00
_cell.angle_beta   90.00
_cell.angle_gamma   90.00
#
_symmetry.space_group_name_H-M   'P 1'
#
loop_
_entity.id
_entity.type
_entity.pdbx_description
1 polymer ?
#
loop_
_entity_poly.entity_id
_entity_poly.type
_entity_poly.pdbx_seq_one_letter_code
_entity_poly.pdbx_strand_id
1 'polypeptide(L)'
;MKNAFFIVFVFVILTIATAFVSTVAISLIHLSFSMVAGESLSFINFALFFQVLIKVLPFSLVFACLGLIFYFIRHPNISILSTLFYFIIGFSIWLFAIPWMLSMQLAQKPLVSEYEARRLSEGFFRETKSSVDYIARFFPEGGAEGVRIDTSSSGHIESVFFDEDVQVPEQAFYADPLFEKTIDLPPVLEVLKTFFYFARTEVIKSLARGYLSYLMFASFGLALLSIFFVRNINSWKLINVSLVVALFVSICKINREVFSAVLFDKMIGFFQHNNMLWFTNRNNIQFVINISITLCFCLIGLVHFIRQRQKIK
;
A
#
# COMPACT_ATOMS: atom_id res chain seq x y z
N MET A 1 33.33 -11.82 -8.90
CA MET A 1 32.75 -10.51 -9.25
C MET A 1 31.53 -10.60 -10.16
N LYS A 2 31.51 -11.48 -11.20
CA LYS A 2 30.37 -11.64 -12.13
C LYS A 2 28.99 -11.86 -11.46
N ASN A 3 28.94 -12.54 -10.30
CA ASN A 3 27.67 -12.83 -9.60
C ASN A 3 27.10 -11.67 -8.75
N ALA A 4 27.89 -10.65 -8.43
CA ALA A 4 27.45 -9.55 -7.56
C ALA A 4 26.58 -8.55 -8.30
N PHE A 5 27.03 -8.10 -9.48
CA PHE A 5 26.22 -7.24 -10.36
C PHE A 5 24.98 -7.94 -10.89
N PHE A 6 25.01 -9.28 -11.00
CA PHE A 6 23.85 -10.06 -11.39
C PHE A 6 22.68 -9.90 -10.39
N ILE A 7 22.94 -9.70 -9.08
CA ILE A 7 21.87 -9.44 -8.10
C ILE A 7 21.14 -8.14 -8.39
N VAL A 8 21.86 -7.10 -8.81
CA VAL A 8 21.26 -5.81 -9.19
C VAL A 8 20.34 -6.00 -10.39
N PHE A 9 20.79 -6.76 -11.38
CA PHE A 9 19.97 -7.10 -12.55
C PHE A 9 18.72 -7.90 -12.19
N VAL A 10 18.86 -8.92 -11.32
CA VAL A 10 17.71 -9.69 -10.80
C VAL A 10 16.74 -8.78 -10.04
N PHE A 11 17.24 -7.85 -9.23
CA PHE A 11 16.41 -6.89 -8.52
C PHE A 11 15.61 -5.98 -9.48
N VAL A 12 16.24 -5.49 -10.54
CA VAL A 12 15.55 -4.67 -11.56
C VAL A 12 14.43 -5.47 -12.23
N ILE A 13 14.69 -6.73 -12.63
CA ILE A 13 13.65 -7.60 -13.21
C ILE A 13 12.49 -7.81 -12.22
N LEU A 14 12.79 -8.12 -10.96
CA LEU A 14 11.76 -8.33 -9.94
C LEU A 14 10.96 -7.04 -9.67
N THR A 15 11.62 -5.89 -9.71
CA THR A 15 10.95 -4.58 -9.56
C THR A 15 9.99 -4.33 -10.73
N ILE A 16 10.43 -4.54 -11.96
CA ILE A 16 9.57 -4.40 -13.15
C ILE A 16 8.39 -5.36 -13.09
N ALA A 17 8.64 -6.63 -12.76
CA ALA A 17 7.59 -7.65 -12.68
C ALA A 17 6.56 -7.32 -11.58
N THR A 18 7.02 -7.01 -10.37
CA THR A 18 6.12 -6.67 -9.25
C THR A 18 5.37 -5.37 -9.48
N ALA A 19 6.01 -4.34 -10.04
CA ALA A 19 5.36 -3.09 -10.38
C ALA A 19 4.31 -3.27 -11.47
N PHE A 20 4.62 -4.03 -12.53
CA PHE A 20 3.68 -4.32 -13.61
C PHE A 20 2.45 -5.07 -13.10
N VAL A 21 2.64 -6.19 -12.37
CA VAL A 21 1.54 -6.97 -11.81
C VAL A 21 0.67 -6.14 -10.87
N SER A 22 1.30 -5.36 -9.99
CA SER A 22 0.55 -4.54 -9.03
C SER A 22 -0.21 -3.40 -9.72
N THR A 23 0.38 -2.78 -10.74
CA THR A 23 -0.25 -1.70 -11.52
C THR A 23 -1.45 -2.24 -12.29
N VAL A 24 -1.31 -3.38 -12.97
CA VAL A 24 -2.40 -4.03 -13.68
C VAL A 24 -3.53 -4.40 -12.72
N ALA A 25 -3.22 -5.05 -11.59
CA ALA A 25 -4.23 -5.43 -10.60
C ALA A 25 -5.02 -4.22 -10.07
N ILE A 26 -4.32 -3.14 -9.70
CA ILE A 26 -4.96 -1.94 -9.15
C ILE A 26 -5.71 -1.16 -10.24
N SER A 27 -5.20 -1.12 -11.46
CA SER A 27 -5.88 -0.48 -12.59
C SER A 27 -7.15 -1.21 -12.97
N LEU A 28 -7.14 -2.55 -12.93
CA LEU A 28 -8.35 -3.36 -13.13
C LEU A 28 -9.38 -3.10 -12.04
N ILE A 29 -8.97 -3.02 -10.77
CA ILE A 29 -9.86 -2.70 -9.65
C ILE A 29 -10.46 -1.29 -9.83
N HIS A 30 -9.64 -0.29 -10.16
CA HIS A 30 -10.13 1.07 -10.41
C HIS A 30 -11.07 1.13 -11.60
N LEU A 31 -10.75 0.44 -12.69
CA LEU A 31 -11.61 0.36 -13.87
C LEU A 31 -12.95 -0.28 -13.52
N SER A 32 -12.95 -1.37 -12.76
CA SER A 32 -14.16 -2.02 -12.27
C SER A 32 -15.00 -1.09 -11.39
N PHE A 33 -14.38 -0.31 -10.50
CA PHE A 33 -15.11 0.67 -9.69
C PHE A 33 -15.63 1.85 -10.51
N SER A 34 -14.95 2.26 -11.56
CA SER A 34 -15.40 3.35 -12.43
C SER A 34 -16.36 2.91 -13.54
N MET A 35 -16.73 1.62 -13.63
CA MET A 35 -17.67 1.16 -14.65
C MET A 35 -19.07 1.71 -14.37
N VAL A 36 -19.60 2.45 -15.35
CA VAL A 36 -20.98 2.94 -15.40
C VAL A 36 -21.73 2.15 -16.47
N ALA A 37 -23.02 1.88 -16.24
CA ALA A 37 -23.86 1.17 -17.20
C ALA A 37 -23.89 1.91 -18.55
N GLY A 38 -23.65 1.18 -19.65
CA GLY A 38 -23.72 1.72 -21.02
C GLY A 38 -22.40 2.30 -21.57
N GLU A 39 -21.33 2.40 -20.78
CA GLU A 39 -20.03 2.83 -21.31
C GLU A 39 -19.27 1.70 -22.02
N SER A 40 -18.57 2.06 -23.11
CA SER A 40 -17.64 1.16 -23.79
C SER A 40 -16.29 1.14 -23.07
N LEU A 41 -15.72 -0.05 -22.87
CA LEU A 41 -14.47 -0.22 -22.14
C LEU A 41 -13.29 0.30 -22.95
N SER A 42 -12.81 1.51 -22.66
CA SER A 42 -11.48 1.93 -23.08
C SER A 42 -10.46 1.30 -22.11
N PHE A 43 -10.02 0.07 -22.41
CA PHE A 43 -9.15 -0.72 -21.53
C PHE A 43 -7.80 -0.07 -21.19
N ILE A 44 -7.40 1.02 -21.86
CA ILE A 44 -6.05 1.57 -21.72
C ILE A 44 -6.09 3.10 -21.69
N ASN A 45 -6.36 3.68 -20.52
CA ASN A 45 -5.94 5.05 -20.24
C ASN A 45 -4.49 5.01 -19.71
N PHE A 46 -3.53 5.31 -20.60
CA PHE A 46 -2.11 5.33 -20.24
C PHE A 46 -1.79 6.33 -19.13
N ALA A 47 -2.50 7.46 -19.05
CA ALA A 47 -2.27 8.45 -17.99
C ALA A 47 -2.64 7.88 -16.61
N LEU A 48 -3.79 7.21 -16.50
CA LEU A 48 -4.19 6.50 -15.28
C LEU A 48 -3.20 5.38 -14.93
N PHE A 49 -2.76 4.61 -15.91
CA PHE A 49 -1.76 3.55 -15.71
C PHE A 49 -0.46 4.10 -15.10
N PHE A 50 0.09 5.19 -15.65
CA PHE A 50 1.32 5.79 -15.12
C PHE A 50 1.13 6.38 -13.71
N GLN A 51 -0.03 6.96 -13.41
CA GLN A 51 -0.33 7.43 -12.07
C GLN A 51 -0.41 6.29 -11.05
N VAL A 52 -1.09 5.20 -11.40
CA VAL A 52 -1.17 4.00 -10.56
C VAL A 52 0.23 3.41 -10.37
N LEU A 53 1.04 3.34 -11.42
CA LEU A 53 2.42 2.87 -11.36
C LEU A 53 3.22 3.68 -10.33
N ILE A 54 3.21 5.01 -10.43
CA ILE A 54 3.93 5.89 -9.49
C ILE A 54 3.43 5.69 -8.05
N LYS A 55 2.11 5.53 -7.85
CA LYS A 55 1.50 5.29 -6.54
C LYS A 55 1.99 3.99 -5.89
N VAL A 56 2.19 2.95 -6.68
CA VAL A 56 2.43 1.57 -6.20
C VAL A 56 3.92 1.23 -6.12
N LEU A 57 4.75 1.88 -6.93
CA LEU A 57 6.18 1.61 -7.07
C LEU A 57 6.96 1.56 -5.74
N PRO A 58 6.72 2.43 -4.72
CA PRO A 58 7.42 2.34 -3.44
C PRO A 58 7.24 0.99 -2.74
N PHE A 59 6.06 0.40 -2.84
CA PHE A 59 5.73 -0.89 -2.24
C PHE A 59 6.21 -2.05 -3.10
N SER A 60 6.19 -1.91 -4.43
CA SER A 60 6.78 -2.89 -5.34
C SER A 60 8.27 -3.10 -5.07
N LEU A 61 9.01 -2.05 -4.71
CA LEU A 61 10.42 -2.16 -4.30
C LEU A 61 10.60 -3.05 -3.06
N VAL A 62 9.69 -2.95 -2.07
CA VAL A 62 9.71 -3.81 -0.87
C VAL A 62 9.43 -5.27 -1.23
N PHE A 63 8.46 -5.53 -2.11
CA PHE A 63 8.19 -6.88 -2.61
C PHE A 63 9.35 -7.42 -3.48
N ALA A 64 10.04 -6.58 -4.23
CA ALA A 64 11.23 -6.97 -4.97
C ALA A 64 12.37 -7.39 -4.02
N CYS A 65 12.55 -6.72 -2.87
CA CYS A 65 13.47 -7.18 -1.82
C CYS A 65 13.07 -8.55 -1.26
N LEU A 66 11.78 -8.83 -1.05
CA LEU A 66 11.31 -10.16 -0.67
C LEU A 66 11.64 -11.20 -1.75
N GLY A 67 11.41 -10.87 -3.03
CA GLY A 67 11.76 -11.71 -4.16
C GLY A 67 13.25 -12.04 -4.25
N LEU A 68 14.12 -11.09 -3.88
CA LEU A 68 15.56 -11.35 -3.75
C LEU A 68 15.84 -12.42 -2.68
N ILE A 69 15.17 -12.39 -1.53
CA ILE A 69 15.34 -13.44 -0.51
C ILE A 69 15.02 -14.82 -1.11
N PHE A 70 13.94 -14.95 -1.89
CA PHE A 70 13.61 -16.21 -2.57
C PHE A 70 14.68 -16.63 -3.58
N TYR A 71 15.25 -15.68 -4.31
CA TYR A 71 16.38 -15.94 -5.19
C TYR A 71 17.59 -16.50 -4.42
N PHE A 72 17.92 -15.93 -3.25
CA PHE A 72 18.98 -16.44 -2.39
C PHE A 72 18.70 -17.83 -1.80
N ILE A 73 17.44 -18.15 -1.46
CA ILE A 73 17.05 -19.50 -1.01
C ILE A 73 17.25 -20.51 -2.15
N ARG A 74 16.90 -20.14 -3.38
CA ARG A 74 17.04 -21.00 -4.55
C ARG A 74 18.52 -21.28 -4.87
N HIS A 75 19.38 -20.27 -4.71
CA HIS A 75 20.80 -20.29 -5.07
C HIS A 75 21.70 -20.08 -3.84
N PRO A 76 22.00 -21.12 -3.05
CA PRO A 76 22.72 -20.97 -1.79
C PRO A 76 24.22 -20.61 -1.94
N ASN A 77 24.83 -20.88 -3.10
CA ASN A 77 26.27 -20.66 -3.35
C ASN A 77 26.62 -19.22 -3.73
N ILE A 78 25.86 -18.25 -3.24
CA ILE A 78 26.06 -16.84 -3.56
C ILE A 78 27.14 -16.23 -2.65
N SER A 79 28.00 -15.38 -3.23
CA SER A 79 29.10 -14.74 -2.50
C SER A 79 28.61 -13.79 -1.40
N ILE A 80 29.46 -13.56 -0.40
CA ILE A 80 29.23 -12.55 0.65
C ILE A 80 29.00 -11.16 0.06
N LEU A 81 29.65 -10.84 -1.07
CA LEU A 81 29.53 -9.56 -1.77
C LEU A 81 28.10 -9.34 -2.29
N SER A 82 27.47 -10.36 -2.88
CA SER A 82 26.08 -10.30 -3.31
C SER A 82 25.11 -10.10 -2.14
N THR A 83 25.42 -10.67 -0.97
CA THR A 83 24.66 -10.43 0.27
C THR A 83 24.79 -8.97 0.72
N LEU A 84 25.98 -8.38 0.61
CA LEU A 84 26.19 -6.96 0.90
C LEU A 84 25.35 -6.06 -0.02
N PHE A 85 25.34 -6.34 -1.34
CA PHE A 85 24.52 -5.59 -2.28
C PHE A 85 23.01 -5.66 -1.98
N TYR A 86 22.51 -6.81 -1.51
CA TYR A 86 21.11 -6.92 -1.06
C TYR A 86 20.78 -5.91 0.05
N PHE A 87 21.63 -5.82 1.07
CA PHE A 87 21.43 -4.85 2.16
C PHE A 87 21.59 -3.41 1.68
N ILE A 88 22.59 -3.10 0.84
CA ILE A 88 22.77 -1.76 0.27
C ILE A 88 21.51 -1.33 -0.51
N ILE A 89 20.96 -2.20 -1.36
CA ILE A 89 19.71 -1.94 -2.10
C ILE A 89 18.56 -1.70 -1.12
N GLY A 90 18.38 -2.59 -0.14
CA GLY A 90 17.34 -2.46 0.89
C GLY A 90 17.42 -1.15 1.65
N PHE A 91 18.59 -0.79 2.16
CA PHE A 91 18.81 0.48 2.85
C PHE A 91 18.55 1.68 1.94
N SER A 92 18.97 1.61 0.68
CA SER A 92 18.77 2.70 -0.27
C SER A 92 17.28 2.93 -0.56
N ILE A 93 16.49 1.85 -0.63
CA ILE A 93 15.04 1.92 -0.81
C ILE A 93 14.38 2.61 0.40
N TRP A 94 14.71 2.15 1.61
CA TRP A 94 14.08 2.66 2.83
C TRP A 94 14.58 4.02 3.29
N LEU A 95 15.78 4.45 2.92
CA LEU A 95 16.31 5.75 3.35
C LEU A 95 16.08 6.85 2.32
N PHE A 96 16.10 6.51 1.02
CA PHE A 96 16.08 7.49 -0.06
C PHE A 96 14.91 7.30 -1.02
N ALA A 97 14.70 6.09 -1.55
CA ALA A 97 13.71 5.90 -2.62
C ALA A 97 12.28 6.13 -2.14
N ILE A 98 11.86 5.49 -1.04
CA ILE A 98 10.49 5.62 -0.52
C ILE A 98 10.13 7.08 -0.19
N PRO A 99 10.93 7.84 0.59
CA PRO A 99 10.66 9.25 0.87
C PRO A 99 10.56 10.09 -0.41
N TRP A 100 11.52 9.91 -1.32
CA TRP A 100 11.58 10.64 -2.57
C TRP A 100 10.33 10.39 -3.43
N MET A 101 9.95 9.14 -3.62
CA MET A 101 8.81 8.77 -4.46
C MET A 101 7.48 9.25 -3.86
N LEU A 102 7.34 9.21 -2.54
CA LEU A 102 6.14 9.74 -1.88
C LEU A 102 6.09 11.27 -1.93
N SER A 103 7.24 11.95 -1.84
CA SER A 103 7.30 13.40 -2.03
C SER A 103 6.89 13.83 -3.45
N MET A 104 7.28 13.04 -4.46
CA MET A 104 6.83 13.24 -5.85
C MET A 104 5.33 13.02 -6.02
N GLN A 105 4.75 12.03 -5.34
CA GLN A 105 3.30 11.81 -5.36
C GLN A 105 2.52 12.98 -4.72
N LEU A 106 3.04 13.55 -3.63
CA LEU A 106 2.41 14.70 -2.95
C LEU A 106 2.44 15.97 -3.81
N ALA A 107 3.47 16.14 -4.65
CA ALA A 107 3.60 17.27 -5.56
C ALA A 107 2.70 17.15 -6.80
N GLN A 108 2.24 15.96 -7.14
CA GLN A 108 1.30 15.75 -8.24
C GLN A 108 -0.11 16.14 -7.79
N LYS A 109 -0.69 17.16 -8.44
CA LYS A 109 -2.15 17.36 -8.36
C LYS A 109 -2.81 16.06 -8.83
N PRO A 110 -3.86 15.55 -8.15
CA PRO A 110 -4.64 14.48 -8.73
C PRO A 110 -5.05 14.98 -10.11
N LEU A 111 -4.66 14.28 -11.19
CA LEU A 111 -5.43 14.41 -12.42
C LEU A 111 -6.77 13.88 -11.98
N VAL A 112 -7.72 14.79 -11.75
CA VAL A 112 -9.14 14.45 -11.73
C VAL A 112 -9.28 13.70 -13.02
N SER A 113 -9.37 12.38 -12.93
CA SER A 113 -9.52 11.59 -14.13
C SER A 113 -10.79 12.14 -14.77
N GLU A 114 -10.80 12.34 -16.09
CA GLU A 114 -12.07 12.65 -16.78
C GLU A 114 -13.17 11.65 -16.37
N TYR A 115 -12.80 10.46 -15.91
CA TYR A 115 -13.65 9.45 -15.27
C TYR A 115 -14.27 9.88 -13.93
N GLU A 116 -13.57 10.62 -13.07
CA GLU A 116 -14.13 11.20 -11.83
C GLU A 116 -14.93 12.49 -12.10
N ALA A 117 -14.78 13.09 -13.28
CA ALA A 117 -15.54 14.25 -13.75
C ALA A 117 -16.81 13.86 -14.52
N ARG A 118 -16.89 12.65 -15.09
CA ARG A 118 -18.12 12.09 -15.71
C ARG A 118 -19.06 11.61 -14.63
N ARG A 119 -19.73 12.56 -13.99
CA ARG A 119 -20.26 12.37 -12.63
C ARG A 119 -21.66 11.81 -12.52
N LEU A 120 -22.41 11.58 -13.58
CA LEU A 120 -23.80 11.18 -13.42
C LEU A 120 -24.23 10.33 -14.64
N SER A 121 -24.80 9.14 -14.40
CA SER A 121 -25.50 8.34 -15.42
C SER A 121 -26.92 8.86 -15.64
N GLU A 122 -27.38 8.86 -16.90
CA GLU A 122 -28.77 9.14 -17.28
C GLU A 122 -29.67 7.95 -16.90
N GLY A 123 -30.93 8.22 -16.55
CA GLY A 123 -31.96 7.19 -16.40
C GLY A 123 -32.04 6.52 -15.03
N PHE A 124 -31.37 7.05 -14.01
CA PHE A 124 -31.40 6.48 -12.64
C PHE A 124 -31.95 7.48 -11.61
N PHE A 125 -32.69 6.94 -10.63
CA PHE A 125 -33.14 7.68 -9.43
C PHE A 125 -32.05 7.63 -8.36
N ARG A 126 -31.79 8.77 -7.70
CA ARG A 126 -30.76 8.92 -6.66
C ARG A 126 -31.35 9.54 -5.41
N GLU A 127 -31.16 8.90 -4.28
CA GLU A 127 -31.64 9.38 -2.99
C GLU A 127 -30.61 10.34 -2.35
N THR A 128 -31.04 11.57 -2.09
CA THR A 128 -30.35 12.60 -1.32
C THR A 128 -31.04 12.73 0.06
N LYS A 129 -30.37 13.34 1.04
CA LYS A 129 -30.88 13.48 2.43
C LYS A 129 -32.31 14.04 2.55
N SER A 130 -32.81 14.76 1.55
CA SER A 130 -34.15 15.38 1.54
C SER A 130 -34.90 15.25 0.20
N SER A 131 -34.37 14.54 -0.79
CA SER A 131 -35.03 14.37 -2.09
C SER A 131 -34.57 13.12 -2.84
N VAL A 132 -35.37 12.66 -3.80
CA VAL A 132 -34.97 11.65 -4.79
C VAL A 132 -34.87 12.33 -6.15
N ASP A 133 -33.67 12.39 -6.71
CA ASP A 133 -33.35 13.07 -7.96
C ASP A 133 -33.21 12.05 -9.11
N TYR A 134 -33.93 12.23 -10.21
CA TYR A 134 -33.85 11.45 -11.45
C TYR A 134 -33.26 12.29 -12.55
N ILE A 135 -32.17 11.85 -13.18
CA ILE A 135 -31.53 12.62 -14.26
C ILE A 135 -31.89 12.01 -15.61
N ALA A 136 -32.57 12.80 -16.44
CA ALA A 136 -33.05 12.36 -17.74
C ALA A 136 -32.00 12.53 -18.83
N ARG A 137 -31.24 13.64 -18.81
CA ARG A 137 -30.27 13.95 -19.88
C ARG A 137 -29.16 14.91 -19.45
N PHE A 138 -27.95 14.72 -19.97
CA PHE A 138 -26.87 15.71 -19.90
C PHE A 138 -26.78 16.56 -21.16
N PHE A 139 -26.47 17.84 -20.98
CA PHE A 139 -26.19 18.74 -22.10
C PHE A 139 -24.68 18.85 -22.35
N PRO A 140 -24.24 18.93 -23.62
CA PRO A 140 -22.82 19.05 -23.97
C PRO A 140 -22.17 20.37 -23.50
N GLU A 141 -22.98 21.37 -23.12
CA GLU A 141 -22.55 22.70 -22.68
C GLU A 141 -22.41 22.82 -21.15
N GLY A 142 -22.65 21.72 -20.43
CA GLY A 142 -22.68 21.67 -18.98
C GLY A 142 -24.12 21.68 -18.44
N GLY A 143 -24.33 20.93 -17.34
CA GLY A 143 -25.62 20.81 -16.66
C GLY A 143 -26.45 19.60 -17.08
N ALA A 144 -27.48 19.30 -16.28
CA ALA A 144 -28.34 18.14 -16.47
C ALA A 144 -29.82 18.49 -16.28
N GLU A 145 -30.69 17.89 -17.10
CA GLU A 145 -32.14 17.97 -16.93
C GLU A 145 -32.65 16.74 -16.21
N GLY A 146 -33.54 16.95 -15.24
CA GLY A 146 -34.15 15.85 -14.53
C GLY A 146 -35.33 16.27 -13.67
N VAL A 147 -35.71 15.35 -12.79
CA VAL A 147 -36.86 15.47 -11.92
C VAL A 147 -36.42 15.26 -10.48
N ARG A 148 -36.80 16.15 -9.58
CA ARG A 148 -36.58 16.04 -8.14
C ARG A 148 -37.89 15.73 -7.44
N ILE A 149 -37.87 14.73 -6.55
CA ILE A 149 -39.00 14.32 -5.73
C ILE A 149 -38.66 14.66 -4.27
N ASP A 150 -39.35 15.61 -3.66
CA ASP A 150 -39.09 15.98 -2.26
C ASP A 150 -39.62 14.90 -1.29
N THR A 151 -38.73 14.27 -0.53
CA THR A 151 -39.07 13.23 0.46
C THR A 151 -39.44 13.80 1.83
N SER A 152 -39.26 15.10 2.06
CA SER A 152 -39.45 15.74 3.36
C SER A 152 -40.83 16.38 3.57
N SER A 153 -41.50 16.87 2.51
CA SER A 153 -42.70 17.70 2.69
C SER A 153 -44.00 17.24 2.02
N SER A 154 -43.99 16.42 0.97
CA SER A 154 -45.24 16.02 0.28
C SER A 154 -45.10 15.02 -0.88
N GLY A 155 -43.89 14.59 -1.25
CA GLY A 155 -43.68 13.84 -2.49
C GLY A 155 -43.87 14.69 -3.75
N HIS A 156 -43.75 16.01 -3.62
CA HIS A 156 -43.89 16.94 -4.76
C HIS A 156 -42.78 16.67 -5.78
N ILE A 157 -43.18 16.64 -7.06
CA ILE A 157 -42.33 16.32 -8.20
C ILE A 157 -42.07 17.62 -8.96
N GLU A 158 -40.81 18.04 -9.03
CA GLU A 158 -40.40 19.26 -9.73
C GLU A 158 -39.38 18.92 -10.84
N SER A 159 -39.54 19.53 -12.02
CA SER A 159 -38.51 19.47 -13.06
C SER A 159 -37.39 20.44 -12.71
N VAL A 160 -36.18 19.95 -12.52
CA VAL A 160 -35.03 20.74 -12.06
C VAL A 160 -33.89 20.66 -13.08
N PHE A 161 -33.28 21.81 -13.33
CA PHE A 161 -31.99 21.90 -14.01
C PHE A 161 -30.87 21.84 -12.98
N PHE A 162 -30.00 20.84 -13.09
CA PHE A 162 -28.86 20.64 -12.21
C PHE A 162 -27.64 21.34 -12.81
N ASP A 163 -27.14 22.37 -12.13
CA ASP A 163 -25.97 23.12 -12.56
C ASP A 163 -24.66 22.38 -12.18
N GLU A 164 -23.68 22.32 -13.08
CA GLU A 164 -22.42 21.57 -12.89
C GLU A 164 -21.57 22.13 -11.74
N ASP A 165 -21.62 23.43 -11.51
CA ASP A 165 -20.73 24.14 -10.58
C ASP A 165 -21.14 24.05 -9.10
N VAL A 166 -22.35 23.55 -8.80
CA VAL A 166 -22.85 23.45 -7.42
C VAL A 166 -22.51 22.10 -6.77
N GLN A 167 -21.95 21.14 -7.52
CA GLN A 167 -21.70 19.77 -7.03
C GLN A 167 -20.22 19.36 -6.97
N VAL A 168 -19.39 20.18 -6.32
CA VAL A 168 -18.10 19.74 -5.77
C VAL A 168 -17.80 20.58 -4.50
N PRO A 169 -17.43 20.03 -3.32
CA PRO A 169 -17.37 18.63 -2.85
C PRO A 169 -17.87 18.47 -1.40
N GLU A 170 -19.03 17.87 -1.16
CA GLU A 170 -19.27 17.18 0.11
C GLU A 170 -19.72 15.75 -0.16
N GLN A 171 -18.75 14.85 -0.01
CA GLN A 171 -18.89 13.39 0.01
C GLN A 171 -19.18 12.73 -1.35
N ALA A 172 -18.42 11.68 -1.60
CA ALA A 172 -18.41 10.84 -2.78
C ALA A 172 -19.69 9.99 -2.92
N PHE A 173 -20.85 10.64 -3.06
CA PHE A 173 -22.15 9.99 -3.23
C PHE A 173 -22.70 10.05 -4.66
N TYR A 174 -22.01 10.70 -5.59
CA TYR A 174 -22.57 11.02 -6.91
C TYR A 174 -22.10 10.11 -8.06
N ALA A 175 -21.06 9.31 -7.87
CA ALA A 175 -20.85 8.14 -8.71
C ALA A 175 -21.74 7.02 -8.17
N ASP A 176 -22.49 6.34 -9.04
CA ASP A 176 -23.06 5.01 -8.75
C ASP A 176 -22.11 3.95 -9.34
N PRO A 177 -20.97 3.67 -8.67
CA PRO A 177 -20.13 2.57 -9.07
C PRO A 177 -20.94 1.28 -8.90
N LEU A 178 -21.26 0.62 -10.01
CA LEU A 178 -21.98 -0.66 -10.02
C LEU A 178 -21.33 -1.71 -9.10
N PHE A 179 -20.04 -1.56 -8.85
CA PHE A 179 -19.19 -2.55 -8.20
C PHE A 179 -18.65 -2.16 -6.83
N GLU A 180 -18.56 -0.87 -6.45
CA GLU A 180 -17.91 -0.47 -5.18
C GLU A 180 -18.72 -0.89 -3.95
N LYS A 181 -20.06 -0.88 -4.05
CA LYS A 181 -20.95 -1.23 -2.93
C LYS A 181 -21.30 -2.73 -2.89
N THR A 182 -20.96 -3.49 -3.94
CA THR A 182 -21.55 -4.81 -4.21
C THR A 182 -20.54 -5.95 -4.24
N ILE A 183 -19.24 -5.66 -4.36
CA ILE A 183 -18.18 -6.68 -4.39
C ILE A 183 -17.43 -6.72 -3.06
N ASP A 184 -17.55 -7.86 -2.38
CA ASP A 184 -16.58 -8.25 -1.36
C ASP A 184 -15.25 -8.57 -2.04
N LEU A 185 -14.19 -7.84 -1.66
CA LEU A 185 -12.85 -8.12 -2.14
C LEU A 185 -12.41 -9.49 -1.61
N PRO A 186 -11.75 -10.33 -2.42
CA PRO A 186 -11.11 -11.54 -1.92
C PRO A 186 -10.22 -11.22 -0.72
N PRO A 187 -10.19 -12.06 0.34
CA PRO A 187 -9.49 -11.75 1.59
C PRO A 187 -8.01 -11.36 1.40
N VAL A 188 -7.35 -11.94 0.40
CA VAL A 188 -5.96 -11.62 0.05
C VAL A 188 -5.82 -10.17 -0.44
N LEU A 189 -6.73 -9.72 -1.30
CA LEU A 189 -6.73 -8.34 -1.81
C LEU A 189 -7.09 -7.34 -0.72
N GLU A 190 -7.99 -7.69 0.20
CA GLU A 190 -8.28 -6.85 1.36
C GLU A 190 -7.07 -6.66 2.25
N VAL A 191 -6.36 -7.74 2.60
CA VAL A 191 -5.14 -7.64 3.43
C VAL A 191 -4.09 -6.77 2.76
N LEU A 192 -3.90 -6.91 1.44
CA LEU A 192 -2.97 -6.08 0.67
C LEU A 192 -3.41 -4.62 0.63
N LYS A 193 -4.70 -4.35 0.41
CA LYS A 193 -5.30 -3.02 0.42
C LYS A 193 -5.08 -2.36 1.78
N THR A 194 -5.48 -3.02 2.87
CA THR A 194 -5.32 -2.50 4.23
C THR A 194 -3.85 -2.21 4.56
N PHE A 195 -2.94 -3.11 4.18
CA PHE A 195 -1.51 -2.90 4.38
C PHE A 195 -0.97 -1.71 3.59
N PHE A 196 -1.35 -1.58 2.32
CA PHE A 196 -0.96 -0.46 1.46
C PHE A 196 -1.42 0.88 2.04
N TYR A 197 -2.69 0.99 2.42
CA TYR A 197 -3.23 2.20 3.05
C TYR A 197 -2.53 2.53 4.36
N PHE A 198 -2.36 1.54 5.24
CA PHE A 198 -1.63 1.70 6.49
C PHE A 198 -0.21 2.25 6.24
N ALA A 199 0.58 1.54 5.44
CA ALA A 199 1.98 1.86 5.26
C ALA A 199 2.17 3.21 4.55
N ARG A 200 1.32 3.53 3.55
CA ARG A 200 1.35 4.85 2.90
C ARG A 200 1.02 5.97 3.89
N THR A 201 -0.04 5.79 4.67
CA THR A 201 -0.52 6.80 5.61
C THR A 201 0.51 7.08 6.70
N GLU A 202 1.07 6.04 7.30
CA GLU A 202 2.03 6.20 8.39
C GLU A 202 3.39 6.70 7.92
N VAL A 203 3.83 6.38 6.69
CA VAL A 203 5.02 7.03 6.12
C VAL A 203 4.80 8.54 5.96
N ILE A 204 3.67 8.95 5.36
CA ILE A 204 3.37 10.38 5.12
C ILE A 204 3.29 11.13 6.46
N LYS A 205 2.57 10.58 7.45
CA LYS A 205 2.49 11.16 8.80
C LYS A 205 3.86 11.25 9.47
N SER A 206 4.68 10.20 9.33
CA SER A 206 6.00 10.16 9.95
C SER A 206 6.97 11.15 9.31
N LEU A 207 6.91 11.35 7.99
CA LEU A 207 7.66 12.39 7.28
C LEU A 207 7.21 13.79 7.68
N ALA A 208 5.90 14.02 7.81
CA ALA A 208 5.34 15.32 8.25
C ALA A 208 5.77 15.69 9.68
N ARG A 209 5.97 14.71 10.56
CA ARG A 209 6.51 14.89 11.93
C ARG A 209 8.02 15.15 11.96
N GLY A 210 8.71 15.02 10.83
CA GLY A 210 10.16 15.24 10.71
C GLY A 210 10.96 13.97 10.43
N TYR A 211 12.18 14.15 9.93
CA TYR A 211 13.02 13.04 9.44
C TYR A 211 13.39 12.01 10.52
N LEU A 212 13.57 12.42 11.77
CA LEU A 212 13.84 11.49 12.88
C LEU A 212 12.65 10.53 13.11
N SER A 213 11.42 11.07 13.07
CA SER A 213 10.19 10.28 13.17
C SER A 213 10.06 9.30 12.00
N TYR A 214 10.46 9.73 10.80
CA TYR A 214 10.57 8.84 9.65
C TYR A 214 11.62 7.73 9.84
N LEU A 215 12.81 8.03 10.36
CA LEU A 215 13.84 7.01 10.62
C LEU A 215 13.35 5.95 11.61
N MET A 216 12.59 6.35 12.64
CA MET A 216 11.96 5.42 13.58
C MET A 216 10.96 4.51 12.86
N PHE A 217 10.14 5.05 11.96
CA PHE A 217 9.26 4.24 11.11
C PHE A 217 10.05 3.34 10.14
N ALA A 218 11.14 3.84 9.55
CA ALA A 218 11.99 3.11 8.59
C ALA A 218 12.70 1.90 9.21
N SER A 219 12.74 1.78 10.55
CA SER A 219 13.10 0.54 11.24
C SER A 219 12.25 -0.66 10.82
N PHE A 220 11.04 -0.42 10.29
CA PHE A 220 10.23 -1.46 9.68
C PHE A 220 10.95 -2.14 8.51
N GLY A 221 11.64 -1.35 7.68
CA GLY A 221 12.49 -1.87 6.61
C GLY A 221 13.63 -2.73 7.12
N LEU A 222 14.27 -2.32 8.22
CA LEU A 222 15.30 -3.12 8.89
C LEU A 222 14.76 -4.47 9.36
N ALA A 223 13.58 -4.50 9.99
CA ALA A 223 12.94 -5.75 10.39
C ALA A 223 12.67 -6.66 9.19
N LEU A 224 12.15 -6.13 8.08
CA LEU A 224 11.91 -6.90 6.86
C LEU A 224 13.20 -7.43 6.21
N LEU A 225 14.25 -6.61 6.12
CA LEU A 225 15.55 -7.04 5.58
C LEU A 225 16.21 -8.10 6.46
N SER A 226 15.99 -8.06 7.77
CA SER A 226 16.56 -9.04 8.70
C SER A 226 16.02 -10.46 8.53
N ILE A 227 14.85 -10.63 7.88
CA ILE A 227 14.31 -11.95 7.50
C ILE A 227 15.33 -12.74 6.66
N PHE A 228 16.20 -12.05 5.92
CA PHE A 228 17.28 -12.66 5.18
C PHE A 228 18.13 -13.65 6.01
N PHE A 229 18.34 -13.37 7.31
CA PHE A 229 19.16 -14.23 8.17
C PHE A 229 18.55 -15.60 8.46
N VAL A 230 17.23 -15.76 8.26
CA VAL A 230 16.54 -17.05 8.47
C VAL A 230 16.41 -17.88 7.19
N ARG A 231 16.96 -17.41 6.06
CA ARG A 231 16.80 -18.03 4.72
C ARG A 231 17.27 -19.48 4.61
N ASN A 232 18.19 -19.92 5.47
CA ASN A 232 18.87 -21.22 5.36
C ASN A 232 18.61 -22.14 6.57
N ILE A 233 17.58 -21.89 7.39
CA ILE A 233 17.34 -22.68 8.61
C ILE A 233 17.11 -24.16 8.29
N ASN A 234 16.33 -24.47 7.25
CA ASN A 234 16.03 -25.83 6.82
C ASN A 234 16.77 -26.17 5.52
N SER A 235 17.09 -27.45 5.29
CA SER A 235 17.61 -27.91 3.99
C SER A 235 16.53 -27.88 2.90
N TRP A 236 15.25 -27.92 3.28
CA TRP A 236 14.12 -27.89 2.37
C TRP A 236 13.80 -26.45 1.97
N LYS A 237 14.10 -26.09 0.72
CA LYS A 237 13.91 -24.74 0.18
C LYS A 237 12.47 -24.23 0.30
N LEU A 238 11.48 -25.11 0.08
CA LEU A 238 10.06 -24.74 0.18
C LEU A 238 9.66 -24.33 1.61
N ILE A 239 10.22 -25.00 2.62
CA ILE A 239 9.97 -24.65 4.03
C ILE A 239 10.58 -23.29 4.33
N ASN A 240 11.79 -23.01 3.84
CA ASN A 240 12.41 -21.69 4.03
C ASN A 240 11.60 -20.57 3.35
N VAL A 241 11.10 -20.79 2.13
CA VAL A 241 10.23 -19.82 1.44
C VAL A 241 8.96 -19.57 2.26
N SER A 242 8.29 -20.63 2.71
CA SER A 242 7.07 -20.54 3.51
C SER A 242 7.31 -19.80 4.84
N LEU A 243 8.43 -20.08 5.51
CA LEU A 243 8.85 -19.40 6.73
C LEU A 243 9.10 -17.91 6.47
N VAL A 244 9.83 -17.56 5.41
CA VAL A 244 10.11 -16.17 5.03
C VAL A 244 8.82 -15.41 4.75
N VAL A 245 7.86 -16.01 4.02
CA VAL A 245 6.54 -15.41 3.77
C VAL A 245 5.78 -15.21 5.08
N ALA A 246 5.72 -16.23 5.93
CA ALA A 246 5.01 -16.15 7.22
C ALA A 246 5.59 -15.06 8.13
N LEU A 247 6.92 -14.94 8.21
CA LEU A 247 7.60 -13.90 8.98
C LEU A 247 7.40 -12.51 8.37
N PHE A 248 7.44 -12.39 7.04
CA PHE A 248 7.14 -11.14 6.35
C PHE A 248 5.74 -10.63 6.70
N VAL A 249 4.73 -11.48 6.55
CA VAL A 249 3.33 -11.14 6.91
C VAL A 249 3.21 -10.83 8.40
N SER A 250 3.88 -11.59 9.26
CA SER A 250 3.85 -11.36 10.72
C SER A 250 4.44 -10.01 11.10
N ILE A 251 5.58 -9.62 10.52
CA ILE A 251 6.21 -8.32 10.78
C ILE A 251 5.31 -7.19 10.28
N CYS A 252 4.72 -7.32 9.08
CA CYS A 252 3.75 -6.37 8.56
C CYS A 252 2.54 -6.21 9.49
N LYS A 253 1.99 -7.32 9.99
CA LYS A 253 0.86 -7.32 10.92
C LYS A 253 1.22 -6.67 12.25
N ILE A 254 2.34 -7.03 12.86
CA ILE A 254 2.82 -6.44 14.11
C ILE A 254 2.98 -4.92 13.95
N ASN A 255 3.65 -4.48 12.88
CA ASN A 255 3.84 -3.06 12.61
C ASN A 255 2.50 -2.33 12.42
N ARG A 256 1.50 -2.95 11.79
CA ARG A 256 0.14 -2.38 11.70
C ARG A 256 -0.50 -2.23 13.09
N GLU A 257 -0.46 -3.30 13.88
CA GLU A 257 -1.10 -3.33 15.20
C GLU A 257 -0.51 -2.29 16.16
N VAL A 258 0.78 -1.94 16.04
CA VAL A 258 1.39 -0.84 16.83
C VAL A 258 0.64 0.49 16.65
N PHE A 259 -0.01 0.71 15.52
CA PHE A 259 -0.77 1.94 15.23
C PHE A 259 -2.28 1.78 15.33
N SER A 260 -2.82 0.56 15.21
CA SER A 260 -4.27 0.34 15.21
C SER A 260 -4.83 -0.30 16.48
N ALA A 261 -4.02 -1.05 17.25
CA ALA A 261 -4.55 -1.87 18.33
C ALA A 261 -4.70 -1.12 19.65
N VAL A 262 -5.83 -1.36 20.31
CA VAL A 262 -6.15 -0.85 21.66
C VAL A 262 -5.12 -1.29 22.72
N LEU A 263 -4.45 -2.42 22.51
CA LEU A 263 -3.38 -2.88 23.41
C LEU A 263 -2.24 -1.87 23.50
N PHE A 264 -1.84 -1.28 22.37
CA PHE A 264 -0.77 -0.29 22.35
C PHE A 264 -1.21 1.05 22.94
N ASP A 265 -2.50 1.40 22.85
CA ASP A 265 -3.06 2.54 23.59
C ASP A 265 -2.93 2.37 25.11
N LYS A 266 -3.26 1.17 25.62
CA LYS A 266 -3.10 0.85 27.04
C LYS A 266 -1.63 0.91 27.47
N MET A 267 -0.71 0.42 26.65
CA MET A 267 0.73 0.52 26.92
C MET A 267 1.19 1.98 26.97
N ILE A 268 0.75 2.82 26.03
CA ILE A 268 1.09 4.24 26.02
C ILE A 268 0.55 4.92 27.29
N GLY A 269 -0.69 4.64 27.69
CA GLY A 269 -1.26 5.16 28.93
C GLY A 269 -0.45 4.75 30.18
N PHE A 270 0.03 3.50 30.22
CA PHE A 270 0.93 3.04 31.27
C PHE A 270 2.27 3.80 31.28
N PHE A 271 2.89 4.02 30.11
CA PHE A 271 4.15 4.77 30.03
C PHE A 271 3.99 6.25 30.38
N GLN A 272 2.85 6.85 30.01
CA GLN A 272 2.48 8.21 30.40
C GLN A 272 2.36 8.33 31.92
N HIS A 273 1.69 7.36 32.57
CA HIS A 273 1.54 7.34 34.02
C HIS A 273 2.89 7.23 34.76
N ASN A 274 3.85 6.49 34.20
CA ASN A 274 5.18 6.29 34.78
C ASN A 274 6.23 7.35 34.36
N ASN A 275 5.81 8.48 33.79
CA ASN A 275 6.70 9.55 33.29
C ASN A 275 7.75 9.09 32.24
N MET A 276 7.49 7.98 31.53
CA MET A 276 8.38 7.48 30.48
C MET A 276 8.03 8.13 29.12
N LEU A 277 8.30 9.43 29.00
CA LEU A 277 7.88 10.26 27.86
C LEU A 277 8.30 9.70 26.49
N TRP A 278 9.45 9.04 26.39
CA TRP A 278 9.94 8.50 25.13
C TRP A 278 9.04 7.36 24.58
N PHE A 279 8.46 6.54 25.45
CA PHE A 279 7.58 5.43 25.04
C PHE A 279 6.13 5.86 24.79
N THR A 280 5.82 7.15 24.92
CA THR A 280 4.48 7.66 24.62
C THR A 280 4.24 7.84 23.12
N ASN A 281 5.29 7.85 22.32
CA ASN A 281 5.22 7.93 20.87
C ASN A 281 5.21 6.52 20.23
N ARG A 282 4.18 6.24 19.43
CA ARG A 282 4.02 4.96 18.70
C ARG A 282 5.22 4.63 17.80
N ASN A 283 5.85 5.63 17.17
CA ASN A 283 7.03 5.42 16.32
C ASN A 283 8.22 4.89 17.13
N ASN A 284 8.35 5.28 18.40
CA ASN A 284 9.42 4.82 19.27
C ASN A 284 9.17 3.37 19.73
N ILE A 285 7.91 3.04 20.06
CA ILE A 285 7.52 1.64 20.36
C ILE A 285 7.79 0.74 19.14
N GLN A 286 7.37 1.18 17.96
CA GLN A 286 7.61 0.47 16.70
C GLN A 286 9.11 0.25 16.48
N PHE A 287 9.93 1.28 16.69
CA PHE A 287 11.38 1.19 16.58
C PHE A 287 11.96 0.11 17.49
N VAL A 288 11.60 0.10 18.77
CA VAL A 288 12.08 -0.89 19.74
C VAL A 288 11.71 -2.32 19.33
N ILE A 289 10.46 -2.52 18.90
CA ILE A 289 9.99 -3.83 18.44
C ILE A 289 10.78 -4.28 17.20
N ASN A 290 10.93 -3.41 16.21
CA ASN A 290 11.63 -3.73 14.97
C ASN A 290 13.12 -4.03 15.20
N ILE A 291 13.80 -3.22 16.02
CA ILE A 291 15.19 -3.49 16.40
C ILE A 291 15.32 -4.81 17.15
N SER A 292 14.39 -5.13 18.04
CA SER A 292 14.38 -6.41 18.77
C SER A 292 14.23 -7.59 17.80
N ILE A 293 13.30 -7.50 16.84
CA ILE A 293 13.12 -8.52 15.78
C ILE A 293 14.41 -8.66 14.96
N THR A 294 14.99 -7.55 14.52
CA THR A 294 16.24 -7.55 13.75
C THR A 294 17.37 -8.23 14.52
N LEU A 295 17.56 -7.89 15.80
CA LEU A 295 18.58 -8.51 16.65
C LEU A 295 18.34 -10.02 16.80
N CYS A 296 17.10 -10.44 17.05
CA CYS A 296 16.76 -11.87 17.14
C CYS A 296 17.13 -12.62 15.84
N PHE A 297 16.79 -12.08 14.67
CA PHE A 297 17.09 -12.74 13.39
C PHE A 297 18.59 -12.73 13.08
N CYS A 298 19.29 -11.64 13.36
CA CYS A 298 20.75 -11.58 13.27
C CYS A 298 21.42 -12.65 14.14
N LEU A 299 20.95 -12.83 15.38
CA LEU A 299 21.46 -13.86 16.29
C LEU A 299 21.20 -15.27 15.75
N ILE A 300 19.99 -15.54 15.24
CA ILE A 300 19.66 -16.84 14.60
C ILE A 300 20.60 -17.12 13.42
N GLY A 301 20.80 -16.13 12.55
CA GLY A 301 21.70 -16.25 11.40
C GLY A 301 23.15 -16.50 11.82
N LEU A 302 23.63 -15.81 12.84
CA LEU A 302 24.98 -15.96 13.37
C LEU A 302 25.20 -17.34 14.00
N VAL A 303 24.28 -17.82 14.83
CA VAL A 303 24.33 -19.18 15.40
C VAL A 303 24.35 -20.23 14.30
N HIS A 304 23.53 -20.05 13.26
CA HIS A 304 23.49 -20.99 12.15
C HIS A 304 24.79 -20.99 11.35
N PHE A 305 25.37 -19.82 11.07
CA PHE A 305 26.67 -19.68 10.39
C PHE A 305 27.80 -20.38 11.15
N ILE A 306 27.86 -20.22 12.47
CA ILE A 306 28.86 -20.90 13.33
C ILE A 306 28.69 -22.42 13.26
N ARG A 307 27.46 -22.92 13.39
CA ARG A 307 27.17 -24.36 13.30
C ARG A 307 27.56 -24.97 11.95
N GLN A 308 27.33 -24.25 10.85
CA GLN A 308 27.74 -24.73 9.53
C GLN A 308 29.26 -24.82 9.40
N ARG A 309 30.01 -23.83 9.90
CA ARG A 309 31.48 -23.88 9.90
C ARG A 309 32.05 -25.01 10.75
N GLN A 310 31.41 -25.34 11.87
CA GLN A 310 31.86 -26.44 12.75
C GLN A 310 31.69 -27.81 12.10
N LYS A 311 30.69 -28.01 11.24
CA LYS A 311 30.48 -29.28 10.51
C LYS A 311 31.47 -29.54 9.36
N ILE A 312 32.24 -28.52 8.96
CA ILE A 312 33.22 -28.60 7.86
C ILE A 312 34.64 -28.91 8.40
N LYS A 313 34.84 -28.85 9.72
CA LYS A 313 36.07 -29.30 10.39
C LYS A 313 35.91 -30.72 10.88
#